data_AF-A0A5A7NDU4-F1
#
_entry.id   AF-A0A5A7NDU4-F1
#
_cell.length_a   1.000
_cell.length_b   1.000
_cell.length_c   1.000
_cell.angle_alpha   90.00
_cell.angle_beta   90.00
_cell.angle_gamma   90.00
#
_symmetry.space_group_name_H-M   'P 1'
#
loop_
_entity.id
_entity.type
_entity.pdbx_description
1 polymer ?
#
loop_
_entity_poly.entity_id
_entity_poly.type
_entity_poly.pdbx_seq_one_letter_code
_entity_poly.pdbx_strand_id
1 'polypeptide(L)'
;MADQTKKRTLFVRQAQFADIDAIVALLKKAYPTMETMVPENLRGPLSRFPQGQFVALYDGAIVGVCLTFLVSEDIALKPHSWSEITGNGFASRHDPDGDVLYGMEVAVDPDARGLKIGQRLYDARKKLVRELKIKGIVFAGRMPGYARRRRRFSSPEAYLEAAENRQVRDSVLGFQLRNGFKPVRILKNYLPMDKESMGFAA
;
A
#
# COMPACT_ATOMS: atom_id res chain seq x y z
N MET A 1 36.64 -22.43 13.24
CA MET A 1 36.21 -21.72 12.01
C MET A 1 35.24 -20.64 12.47
N ALA A 2 35.64 -19.38 12.38
CA ALA A 2 34.85 -18.26 12.88
C ALA A 2 33.70 -17.98 11.91
N ASP A 3 32.47 -18.22 12.38
CA ASP A 3 31.23 -17.81 11.72
C ASP A 3 31.18 -16.28 11.74
N GLN A 4 31.57 -15.66 10.62
CA GLN A 4 31.43 -14.22 10.44
C GLN A 4 29.94 -13.90 10.40
N THR A 5 29.46 -13.25 11.45
CA THR A 5 28.11 -12.69 11.55
C THR A 5 27.95 -11.63 10.47
N LYS A 6 27.54 -12.04 9.26
CA LYS A 6 27.26 -11.14 8.15
C LYS A 6 26.21 -10.15 8.62
N LYS A 7 26.60 -8.88 8.77
CA LYS A 7 25.71 -7.81 9.25
C LYS A 7 24.51 -7.75 8.32
N ARG A 8 23.36 -8.20 8.80
CA ARG A 8 22.14 -8.20 7.99
C ARG A 8 21.78 -6.77 7.63
N THR A 9 21.51 -6.52 6.34
CA THR A 9 21.25 -5.17 5.84
C THR A 9 19.78 -5.04 5.46
N LEU A 10 19.11 -4.03 6.04
CA LEU A 10 17.76 -3.65 5.69
C LEU A 10 17.74 -2.18 5.27
N PHE A 11 17.41 -1.92 4.01
CA PHE A 11 17.28 -0.55 3.49
C PHE A 11 16.14 -0.43 2.49
N VAL A 12 15.74 0.81 2.22
CA VAL A 12 14.74 1.16 1.22
C VAL A 12 15.42 1.98 0.14
N ARG A 13 15.12 1.67 -1.12
CA ARG A 13 15.54 2.46 -2.29
C ARG A 13 14.40 2.58 -3.29
N GLN A 14 14.58 3.45 -4.29
CA GLN A 14 13.68 3.48 -5.43
C GLN A 14 13.75 2.14 -6.18
N ALA A 15 12.60 1.71 -6.70
CA ALA A 15 12.48 0.51 -7.51
C ALA A 15 13.06 0.75 -8.92
N GLN A 16 13.57 -0.31 -9.54
CA GLN A 16 14.16 -0.31 -10.87
C GLN A 16 13.46 -1.34 -11.75
N PHE A 17 13.60 -1.22 -13.08
CA PHE A 17 13.05 -2.20 -14.02
C PHE A 17 13.54 -3.64 -13.75
N ALA A 18 14.77 -3.80 -13.27
CA ALA A 18 15.33 -5.09 -12.89
C ALA A 18 14.64 -5.73 -11.67
N ASP A 19 13.87 -4.97 -10.89
CA ASP A 19 13.16 -5.46 -9.70
C ASP A 19 11.79 -6.07 -10.03
N ILE A 20 11.29 -5.91 -11.26
CA ILE A 20 9.91 -6.24 -11.65
C ILE A 20 9.53 -7.67 -11.26
N ASP A 21 10.36 -8.66 -11.61
CA ASP A 21 10.05 -10.06 -11.35
C ASP A 21 10.02 -10.37 -9.85
N ALA A 22 10.94 -9.78 -9.09
CA ALA A 22 10.98 -9.92 -7.64
C ALA A 22 9.80 -9.23 -6.94
N ILE A 23 9.34 -8.09 -7.45
CA ILE A 23 8.13 -7.41 -6.98
C ILE A 23 6.89 -8.28 -7.26
N VAL A 24 6.75 -8.82 -8.47
CA VAL A 24 5.61 -9.70 -8.82
C VAL A 24 5.60 -10.95 -7.93
N ALA A 25 6.76 -11.57 -7.70
CA ALA A 25 6.88 -12.71 -6.79
C ALA A 25 6.46 -12.35 -5.35
N LEU A 26 6.90 -11.19 -4.85
CA LEU A 26 6.50 -10.66 -3.55
C LEU A 26 4.97 -10.46 -3.46
N LEU A 27 4.35 -9.84 -4.46
CA LEU A 27 2.91 -9.58 -4.46
C LEU A 27 2.11 -10.89 -4.43
N LYS A 28 2.48 -11.88 -5.25
CA LYS A 28 1.86 -13.22 -5.24
C LYS A 28 1.99 -13.90 -3.88
N LYS A 29 3.13 -13.75 -3.22
CA LYS A 29 3.36 -14.30 -1.87
C LYS A 29 2.53 -13.58 -0.80
N ALA A 30 2.40 -12.26 -0.91
CA ALA A 30 1.65 -11.44 0.05
C ALA A 30 0.13 -11.64 -0.07
N TYR A 31 -0.37 -11.92 -1.28
CA TYR A 31 -1.79 -12.09 -1.57
C TYR A 31 -2.08 -13.41 -2.32
N PRO A 32 -1.90 -14.58 -1.67
CA PRO A 32 -1.97 -15.88 -2.33
C PRO A 32 -3.37 -16.24 -2.87
N THR A 33 -4.41 -15.54 -2.44
CA THR A 33 -5.82 -15.78 -2.80
C THR A 33 -6.40 -14.72 -3.74
N MET A 34 -5.59 -13.78 -4.20
CA MET A 34 -6.01 -12.69 -5.09
C MET A 34 -5.19 -12.73 -6.37
N GLU A 35 -5.82 -12.34 -7.48
CA GLU A 35 -5.07 -11.95 -8.65
C GLU A 35 -4.27 -10.68 -8.32
N THR A 36 -2.99 -10.67 -8.67
CA THR A 36 -2.06 -9.58 -8.37
C THR A 36 -1.48 -9.01 -9.66
N MET A 37 -0.73 -7.93 -9.54
CA MET A 37 -0.12 -7.25 -10.68
C MET A 37 0.80 -8.17 -11.48
N VAL A 38 0.75 -7.99 -12.81
CA VAL A 38 1.68 -8.60 -13.77
C VAL A 38 2.84 -7.65 -14.09
N PRO A 39 3.95 -8.13 -14.68
CA PRO A 39 5.09 -7.28 -15.05
C PRO A 39 4.72 -6.00 -15.80
N GLU A 40 3.72 -6.07 -16.68
CA GLU A 40 3.22 -4.96 -17.49
C GLU A 40 2.64 -3.83 -16.63
N ASN A 41 1.98 -4.16 -15.51
CA ASN A 41 1.45 -3.17 -14.58
C ASN A 41 2.57 -2.35 -13.92
N LEU A 42 3.77 -2.91 -13.75
CA LEU A 42 4.88 -2.24 -13.07
C LEU A 42 5.68 -1.31 -13.99
N ARG A 43 5.71 -1.59 -15.30
CA ARG A 43 6.45 -0.76 -16.28
C ARG A 43 5.93 0.68 -16.33
N GLY A 44 4.61 0.86 -16.27
CA GLY A 44 3.97 2.17 -16.31
C GLY A 44 4.39 3.10 -15.15
N PRO A 45 4.14 2.73 -13.88
CA PRO A 45 4.57 3.50 -12.72
C PRO A 45 6.08 3.74 -12.68
N LEU A 46 6.90 2.73 -12.99
CA LEU A 46 8.37 2.86 -13.01
C LEU A 46 8.86 3.85 -14.07
N SER A 47 8.20 3.91 -15.23
CA SER A 47 8.57 4.84 -16.30
C SER A 47 8.07 6.26 -16.03
N ARG A 48 6.86 6.43 -15.49
CA ARG A 48 6.21 7.74 -15.32
C ARG A 48 6.66 8.46 -14.06
N PHE A 49 6.80 7.73 -12.96
CA PHE A 49 7.07 8.32 -11.65
C PHE A 49 8.07 7.46 -10.85
N PRO A 50 9.31 7.27 -11.36
CA PRO A 50 10.30 6.38 -10.74
C PRO A 50 10.62 6.76 -9.30
N GLN A 51 10.64 8.06 -8.97
CA GLN A 51 10.92 8.56 -7.63
C GLN A 51 9.87 8.16 -6.58
N GLY A 52 8.65 7.77 -7.03
CA GLY A 52 7.56 7.33 -6.16
C GLY A 52 7.45 5.83 -5.94
N GLN A 53 8.26 5.02 -6.62
CA GLN A 53 8.21 3.57 -6.50
C GLN A 53 9.35 3.12 -5.58
N PHE A 54 9.06 2.39 -4.52
CA PHE A 54 10.09 1.97 -3.57
C PHE A 54 10.06 0.47 -3.33
N VAL A 55 11.25 -0.09 -3.08
CA VAL A 55 11.45 -1.45 -2.61
C VAL A 55 12.24 -1.45 -1.32
N ALA A 56 11.89 -2.35 -0.42
CA ALA A 56 12.66 -2.66 0.78
C ALA A 56 13.46 -3.95 0.55
N LEU A 57 14.76 -3.89 0.77
CA LEU A 57 15.65 -5.03 0.62
C LEU A 57 16.12 -5.51 1.98
N TYR A 58 16.08 -6.82 2.19
CA TYR A 58 16.66 -7.50 3.34
C TYR A 58 17.62 -8.57 2.84
N ASP A 59 18.91 -8.41 3.17
CA ASP A 59 19.98 -9.32 2.72
C ASP A 59 19.99 -9.56 1.20
N GLY A 60 19.71 -8.50 0.45
CA GLY A 60 19.68 -8.50 -1.02
C GLY A 60 18.35 -8.95 -1.63
N ALA A 61 17.44 -9.53 -0.86
CA ALA A 61 16.11 -9.92 -1.33
C ALA A 61 15.10 -8.79 -1.17
N ILE A 62 14.22 -8.59 -2.16
CA ILE A 62 13.10 -7.65 -2.06
C ILE A 62 12.04 -8.27 -1.13
N VAL A 63 11.82 -7.62 0.01
CA VAL A 63 10.88 -8.05 1.06
C VAL A 63 9.76 -7.06 1.29
N GLY A 64 9.72 -5.97 0.53
CA GLY A 64 8.64 -4.99 0.58
C GLY A 64 8.62 -4.13 -0.66
N VAL A 65 7.44 -3.68 -1.04
CA VAL A 65 7.23 -2.75 -2.15
C VAL A 65 6.18 -1.73 -1.77
N CYS A 66 6.33 -0.50 -2.25
CA CYS A 66 5.19 0.40 -2.40
C CYS A 66 5.19 1.07 -3.77
N LEU A 67 4.00 1.14 -4.37
CA LEU A 67 3.75 1.77 -5.66
C LEU A 67 2.85 2.98 -5.46
N THR A 68 3.18 4.09 -6.11
CA THR A 68 2.46 5.35 -5.94
C THR A 68 2.37 6.14 -7.24
N PHE A 69 1.51 7.14 -7.28
CA PHE A 69 1.48 8.16 -8.32
C PHE A 69 0.92 9.46 -7.75
N LEU A 70 1.19 10.58 -8.42
CA LEU A 70 0.57 11.86 -8.11
C LEU A 70 -0.80 11.98 -8.77
N VAL A 71 -1.73 12.61 -8.07
CA VAL A 71 -3.09 12.95 -8.52
C VAL A 71 -3.59 14.15 -7.72
N SER A 72 -4.62 14.85 -8.17
CA SER A 72 -5.25 15.91 -7.37
C SER A 72 -6.04 15.35 -6.19
N GLU A 73 -6.03 16.07 -5.08
CA GLU A 73 -6.78 15.75 -3.85
C GLU A 73 -8.27 15.55 -4.12
N ASP A 74 -8.87 16.40 -4.96
CA ASP A 74 -10.28 16.30 -5.34
C ASP A 74 -10.62 14.98 -6.02
N ILE A 75 -9.71 14.43 -6.83
CA ILE A 75 -9.91 13.12 -7.45
C ILE A 75 -9.66 12.02 -6.41
N ALA A 76 -8.60 12.13 -5.62
CA ALA A 76 -8.22 11.13 -4.62
C ALA A 76 -9.27 10.94 -3.51
N LEU A 77 -10.02 11.99 -3.13
CA LEU A 77 -11.01 11.94 -2.05
C LEU A 77 -12.45 11.66 -2.54
N LYS A 78 -12.69 11.71 -3.86
CA LYS A 78 -13.97 11.32 -4.45
C LYS A 78 -14.15 9.79 -4.37
N PRO A 79 -15.40 9.29 -4.32
CA PRO A 79 -15.65 7.87 -4.46
C PRO A 79 -15.07 7.33 -5.77
N HIS A 80 -14.33 6.23 -5.69
CA HIS A 80 -13.73 5.55 -6.82
C HIS A 80 -13.47 4.09 -6.46
N SER A 81 -13.34 3.25 -7.48
CA SER A 81 -12.81 1.90 -7.38
C SER A 81 -11.31 1.87 -7.66
N TRP A 82 -10.66 0.77 -7.28
CA TRP A 82 -9.25 0.53 -7.54
C TRP A 82 -8.95 0.60 -9.04
N SER A 83 -9.78 -0.01 -9.89
CA SER A 83 -9.59 0.02 -11.34
C SER A 83 -9.72 1.43 -11.91
N GLU A 84 -10.67 2.23 -11.40
CA GLU A 84 -10.87 3.62 -11.86
C GLU A 84 -9.70 4.54 -11.51
N ILE A 85 -9.25 4.53 -10.25
CA ILE A 85 -8.20 5.45 -9.78
C ILE A 85 -6.81 5.05 -10.27
N THR A 86 -6.55 3.76 -10.44
CA THR A 86 -5.26 3.26 -10.94
C THR A 86 -5.21 3.13 -12.47
N GLY A 87 -6.37 3.13 -13.13
CA GLY A 87 -6.50 2.74 -14.53
C GLY A 87 -6.09 1.28 -14.74
N ASN A 88 -6.77 0.37 -14.04
CA ASN A 88 -6.55 -1.08 -14.08
C ASN A 88 -5.12 -1.51 -13.66
N GLY A 89 -4.56 -0.86 -12.64
CA GLY A 89 -3.25 -1.20 -12.08
C GLY A 89 -2.05 -0.62 -12.83
N PHE A 90 -2.26 0.13 -13.91
CA PHE A 90 -1.17 0.71 -14.71
C PHE A 90 -0.69 2.08 -14.20
N ALA A 91 -1.32 2.65 -13.17
CA ALA A 91 -1.14 4.04 -12.75
C ALA A 91 -1.23 5.02 -13.94
N SER A 92 -2.20 4.81 -14.85
CA SER A 92 -2.38 5.65 -16.04
C SER A 92 -3.03 6.99 -15.72
N ARG A 93 -3.54 7.16 -14.49
CA ARG A 93 -4.08 8.41 -13.93
C ARG A 93 -3.03 9.28 -13.26
N HIS A 94 -1.74 8.97 -13.42
CA HIS A 94 -0.68 9.82 -12.90
C HIS A 94 -0.78 11.21 -13.52
N ASP A 95 -0.87 12.21 -12.64
CA ASP A 95 -0.88 13.61 -12.97
C ASP A 95 0.37 14.27 -12.36
N PRO A 96 1.36 14.70 -13.17
CA PRO A 96 2.57 15.37 -12.68
C PRO A 96 2.30 16.63 -11.85
N ASP A 97 1.15 17.28 -12.09
CA ASP A 97 0.71 18.49 -11.37
C ASP A 97 -0.15 18.16 -10.14
N GLY A 98 -0.35 16.87 -9.85
CA GLY A 98 -1.10 16.39 -8.69
C GLY A 98 -0.48 16.82 -7.36
N ASP A 99 -1.35 17.19 -6.40
CA ASP A 99 -0.98 17.74 -5.10
C ASP A 99 -1.06 16.74 -3.95
N VAL A 100 -1.35 15.47 -4.24
CA VAL A 100 -1.25 14.35 -3.28
C VAL A 100 -0.54 13.14 -3.86
N LEU A 101 0.17 12.41 -2.99
CA LEU A 101 0.76 11.11 -3.33
C LEU A 101 -0.27 10.01 -3.09
N TYR A 102 -0.83 9.44 -4.16
CA TYR A 102 -1.76 8.32 -4.04
C TYR A 102 -1.00 7.00 -3.83
N GLY A 103 -1.31 6.29 -2.75
CA GLY A 103 -0.78 4.95 -2.47
C GLY A 103 -1.55 3.88 -3.22
N MET A 104 -0.96 3.32 -4.27
CA MET A 104 -1.58 2.30 -5.11
C MET A 104 -1.44 0.88 -4.53
N GLU A 105 -0.25 0.55 -4.03
CA GLU A 105 0.06 -0.79 -3.52
C GLU A 105 1.10 -0.68 -2.40
N VAL A 106 0.95 -1.51 -1.36
CA VAL A 106 1.96 -1.72 -0.31
C VAL A 106 1.91 -3.18 0.13
N ALA A 107 2.95 -3.93 -0.21
CA ALA A 107 3.11 -5.31 0.23
C ALA A 107 4.41 -5.50 1.01
N VAL A 108 4.37 -6.43 1.96
CA VAL A 108 5.51 -6.87 2.76
C VAL A 108 5.52 -8.38 2.78
N ASP A 109 6.70 -8.98 2.64
CA ASP A 109 6.87 -10.42 2.66
C ASP A 109 6.34 -10.96 4.01
N PRO A 110 5.37 -11.90 4.01
CA PRO A 110 4.82 -12.46 5.24
C PRO A 110 5.86 -13.14 6.13
N ASP A 111 6.98 -13.62 5.57
CA ASP A 111 8.07 -14.26 6.31
C ASP A 111 9.09 -13.25 6.87
N ALA A 112 9.04 -12.00 6.41
CA ALA A 112 9.92 -10.92 6.87
C ALA A 112 9.25 -10.00 7.91
N ARG A 113 8.20 -10.48 8.59
CA ARG A 113 7.46 -9.72 9.61
C ARG A 113 8.36 -9.37 10.81
N GLY A 114 7.98 -8.32 11.55
CA GLY A 114 8.73 -7.85 12.72
C GLY A 114 9.93 -6.94 12.40
N LEU A 115 10.33 -6.82 11.13
CA LEU A 115 11.47 -6.00 10.70
C LEU A 115 11.15 -4.51 10.44
N LYS A 116 9.93 -4.06 10.81
CA LYS A 116 9.42 -2.70 10.55
C LYS A 116 9.49 -2.27 9.08
N ILE A 117 9.44 -3.21 8.13
CA ILE A 117 9.51 -2.94 6.68
C ILE A 117 8.42 -1.96 6.24
N GLY A 118 7.16 -2.20 6.65
CA GLY A 118 6.05 -1.30 6.36
C GLY A 118 6.32 0.12 6.83
N GLN A 119 6.85 0.29 8.05
CA GLN A 119 7.19 1.62 8.59
C GLN A 119 8.21 2.32 7.69
N ARG A 120 9.28 1.63 7.29
CA ARG A 120 10.32 2.19 6.41
C ARG A 120 9.76 2.62 5.04
N LEU A 121 8.85 1.85 4.46
CA LEU A 121 8.16 2.21 3.20
C LEU A 121 7.24 3.42 3.37
N TYR A 122 6.57 3.59 4.52
CA TYR A 122 5.80 4.80 4.82
C TYR A 122 6.70 6.01 5.07
N ASP A 123 7.83 5.83 5.75
CA ASP A 123 8.81 6.90 6.00
C ASP A 123 9.41 7.41 4.68
N ALA A 124 9.72 6.53 3.73
CA ALA A 124 10.20 6.89 2.39
C ALA A 124 9.16 7.73 1.62
N ARG A 125 7.88 7.34 1.66
CA ARG A 125 6.80 8.13 1.03
C ARG A 125 6.58 9.48 1.70
N LYS A 126 6.63 9.54 3.04
CA LYS A 126 6.54 10.80 3.80
C LYS A 126 7.71 11.73 3.48
N LYS A 127 8.91 11.18 3.28
CA LYS A 127 10.08 11.94 2.82
C LYS A 127 9.85 12.50 1.42
N LEU A 128 9.38 11.69 0.47
CA LEU A 128 9.07 12.13 -0.88
C LEU A 128 8.03 13.25 -0.91
N VAL A 129 6.94 13.13 -0.13
CA VAL A 129 5.92 14.18 -0.01
C VAL A 129 6.51 15.52 0.43
N ARG A 130 7.44 15.50 1.40
CA ARG A 130 8.14 16.72 1.85
C ARG A 130 9.07 17.29 0.77
N GLU A 131 9.77 16.42 0.04
CA GLU A 131 10.67 16.83 -1.06
C GLU A 131 9.91 17.46 -2.21
N LEU A 132 8.76 16.89 -2.60
CA LEU A 132 7.88 17.41 -3.64
C LEU A 132 7.03 18.61 -3.18
N LYS A 133 6.99 18.89 -1.86
CA LYS A 133 6.17 19.96 -1.26
C LYS A 133 4.67 19.83 -1.58
N ILE A 134 4.17 18.60 -1.67
CA ILE A 134 2.76 18.28 -1.90
C ILE A 134 2.03 18.07 -0.56
N LYS A 135 0.69 18.08 -0.58
CA LYS A 135 -0.15 18.16 0.62
C LYS A 135 0.00 16.95 1.55
N GLY A 136 0.13 15.75 0.99
CA GLY A 136 0.11 14.54 1.79
C GLY A 136 0.08 13.25 0.99
N ILE A 137 -0.26 12.17 1.70
CA ILE A 137 -0.45 10.83 1.14
C ILE A 137 -1.92 10.47 1.32
N VAL A 138 -2.56 10.03 0.25
CA VAL A 138 -3.94 9.51 0.25
C VAL A 138 -3.91 8.09 -0.29
N PHE A 139 -4.73 7.20 0.25
CA PHE A 139 -4.91 5.85 -0.28
C PHE A 139 -6.20 5.26 0.27
N ALA A 140 -6.70 4.21 -0.37
CA ALA A 140 -7.78 3.40 0.15
C ALA A 140 -7.21 2.19 0.89
N GLY A 141 -7.37 2.15 2.21
CA GLY A 141 -6.87 1.09 3.08
C GLY A 141 -7.78 -0.12 3.10
N ARG A 142 -7.22 -1.33 2.91
CA ARG A 142 -7.93 -2.59 3.14
C ARG A 142 -8.41 -2.71 4.59
N MET A 143 -9.47 -3.49 4.81
CA MET A 143 -10.03 -3.81 6.12
C MET A 143 -10.14 -5.33 6.31
N PRO A 144 -9.00 -6.07 6.28
CA PRO A 144 -9.02 -7.54 6.17
C PRO A 144 -9.68 -8.25 7.36
N GLY A 145 -9.87 -7.57 8.50
CA GLY A 145 -10.60 -8.12 9.64
C GLY A 145 -12.13 -8.03 9.52
N TYR A 146 -12.66 -7.34 8.51
CA TYR A 146 -14.07 -6.96 8.43
C TYR A 146 -14.99 -8.15 8.15
N ALA A 147 -14.74 -8.95 7.11
CA ALA A 147 -15.63 -10.06 6.72
C ALA A 147 -15.89 -11.02 7.89
N ARG A 148 -14.83 -11.41 8.61
CA ARG A 148 -14.91 -12.31 9.78
C ARG A 148 -15.73 -11.72 10.93
N ARG A 149 -15.79 -10.39 11.05
CA ARG A 149 -16.45 -9.70 12.15
C ARG A 149 -17.75 -8.99 11.74
N ARG A 150 -18.16 -9.11 10.47
CA ARG A 150 -19.31 -8.40 9.89
C ARG A 150 -20.58 -8.53 10.72
N ARG A 151 -20.86 -9.71 11.28
CA ARG A 151 -22.05 -9.96 12.12
C ARG A 151 -22.09 -9.16 13.43
N ARG A 152 -20.94 -8.63 13.90
CA ARG A 152 -20.84 -7.84 15.14
C ARG A 152 -21.01 -6.33 14.90
N PHE A 153 -21.06 -5.89 13.65
CA PHE A 153 -21.10 -4.47 13.29
C PHE A 153 -22.22 -4.21 12.28
N SER A 154 -23.03 -3.18 12.51
CA SER A 154 -24.16 -2.81 11.65
C SER A 154 -23.71 -2.44 10.23
N SER A 155 -22.57 -1.75 10.08
CA SER A 155 -22.05 -1.29 8.79
C SER A 155 -20.51 -1.34 8.72
N PRO A 156 -19.89 -1.16 7.53
CA PRO A 156 -18.43 -0.98 7.43
C PRO A 156 -17.95 0.28 8.15
N GLU A 157 -18.77 1.33 8.16
CA GLU A 157 -18.49 2.56 8.91
C GLU A 157 -18.44 2.29 10.42
N ALA A 158 -19.38 1.51 10.96
CA ALA A 158 -19.34 1.11 12.38
C ALA A 158 -18.12 0.24 12.71
N TYR A 159 -17.63 -0.56 11.76
CA TYR A 159 -16.39 -1.32 11.93
C TYR A 159 -15.15 -0.42 11.96
N LEU A 160 -15.10 0.56 11.06
CA LEU A 160 -14.03 1.56 10.98
C LEU A 160 -13.97 2.39 12.27
N GLU A 161 -15.11 2.91 12.72
CA GLU A 161 -15.23 3.68 13.97
C GLU A 161 -14.75 2.86 15.17
N ALA A 162 -15.14 1.58 15.26
CA ALA A 162 -14.65 0.69 16.30
C ALA A 162 -13.13 0.46 16.21
N ALA A 163 -12.54 0.49 15.02
CA ALA A 163 -11.09 0.34 14.84
C ALA A 163 -10.35 1.61 15.28
N GLU A 164 -10.88 2.79 14.94
CA GLU A 164 -10.39 4.09 15.41
C GLU A 164 -10.41 4.18 16.94
N ASN A 165 -11.50 3.72 17.56
CA ASN A 165 -11.69 3.67 19.00
C ASN A 165 -10.97 2.49 19.68
N ARG A 166 -10.16 1.71 18.94
CA ARG A 166 -9.40 0.55 19.42
C ARG A 166 -10.25 -0.56 20.05
N GLN A 167 -11.56 -0.58 19.76
CA GLN A 167 -12.50 -1.61 20.18
C GLN A 167 -12.39 -2.87 19.32
N VAL A 168 -11.86 -2.75 18.10
CA VAL A 168 -11.54 -3.87 17.23
C VAL A 168 -10.10 -3.79 16.73
N ARG A 169 -9.43 -4.95 16.73
CA ARG A 169 -8.08 -5.08 16.16
C ARG A 169 -8.17 -5.49 14.70
N ASP A 170 -7.87 -4.55 13.82
CA ASP A 170 -7.57 -4.75 12.40
C ASP A 170 -6.08 -4.47 12.15
N SER A 171 -5.42 -5.33 11.38
CA SER A 171 -3.98 -5.23 11.14
C SER A 171 -3.60 -4.04 10.25
N VAL A 172 -4.43 -3.71 9.27
CA VAL A 172 -4.19 -2.62 8.32
C VAL A 172 -4.62 -1.31 8.95
N LEU A 173 -5.89 -1.17 9.36
CA LEU A 173 -6.40 0.08 9.94
C LEU A 173 -5.56 0.52 11.15
N GLY A 174 -5.28 -0.41 12.07
CA GLY A 174 -4.48 -0.11 13.24
C GLY A 174 -3.05 0.33 12.88
N PHE A 175 -2.46 -0.22 11.82
CA PHE A 175 -1.14 0.19 11.35
C PHE A 175 -1.16 1.60 10.73
N GLN A 176 -2.20 1.95 9.98
CA GLN A 176 -2.34 3.29 9.38
C GLN A 176 -2.60 4.37 10.43
N LEU A 177 -3.48 4.10 11.39
CA LEU A 177 -3.75 4.99 12.52
C LEU A 177 -2.48 5.29 13.32
N ARG A 178 -1.66 4.26 13.61
CA ARG A 178 -0.35 4.45 14.26
C ARG A 178 0.64 5.23 13.39
N ASN A 179 0.46 5.23 12.07
CA ASN A 179 1.24 6.03 11.15
C ASN A 179 0.75 7.47 11.02
N GLY A 180 -0.29 7.87 11.76
CA GLY A 180 -0.83 9.22 11.77
C GLY A 180 -1.85 9.49 10.66
N PHE A 181 -2.27 8.46 9.92
CA PHE A 181 -3.37 8.59 8.97
C PHE A 181 -4.70 8.66 9.69
N LYS A 182 -5.63 9.44 9.11
CA LYS A 182 -7.00 9.57 9.57
C LYS A 182 -7.93 9.06 8.48
N PRO A 183 -8.85 8.14 8.78
CA PRO A 183 -9.87 7.73 7.83
C PRO A 183 -10.71 8.94 7.39
N VAL A 184 -11.09 8.97 6.12
CA VAL A 184 -11.96 10.03 5.57
C VAL A 184 -13.35 9.46 5.30
N ARG A 185 -13.43 8.25 4.73
CA ARG A 185 -14.70 7.58 4.40
C ARG A 185 -14.49 6.13 4.00
N ILE A 186 -15.59 5.38 4.01
CA ILE A 186 -15.65 4.08 3.35
C ILE A 186 -15.84 4.25 1.84
N LEU A 187 -14.97 3.64 1.05
CA LEU A 187 -15.15 3.40 -0.37
C LEU A 187 -15.86 2.05 -0.57
N LYS A 188 -17.04 2.09 -1.20
CA LYS A 188 -17.83 0.89 -1.52
C LYS A 188 -17.39 0.33 -2.87
N ASN A 189 -17.32 -0.99 -3.00
CA ASN A 189 -16.86 -1.67 -4.21
C ASN A 189 -15.47 -1.20 -4.69
N TYR A 190 -14.61 -0.81 -3.76
CA TYR A 190 -13.26 -0.36 -4.09
C TYR A 190 -12.46 -1.46 -4.78
N LEU A 191 -12.45 -2.66 -4.19
CA LEU A 191 -11.73 -3.81 -4.75
C LEU A 191 -12.59 -5.08 -4.59
N PRO A 192 -13.55 -5.36 -5.50
CA PRO A 192 -14.56 -6.41 -5.32
C PRO A 192 -14.01 -7.82 -5.02
N MET A 193 -12.82 -8.12 -5.53
CA MET A 193 -12.11 -9.39 -5.29
C MET A 193 -11.52 -9.52 -3.86
N ASP A 194 -11.40 -8.44 -3.10
CA ASP A 194 -10.97 -8.48 -1.71
C ASP A 194 -12.08 -8.98 -0.79
N LYS A 195 -12.18 -10.31 -0.70
CA LYS A 195 -13.18 -11.00 0.11
C LYS A 195 -13.03 -10.70 1.61
N GLU A 196 -11.81 -10.45 2.09
CA GLU A 196 -11.56 -10.17 3.51
C GLU A 196 -12.13 -8.81 3.93
N SER A 197 -12.01 -7.82 3.05
CA SER A 197 -12.61 -6.49 3.23
C SER A 197 -14.05 -6.40 2.68
N MET A 198 -14.59 -7.48 2.12
CA MET A 198 -15.88 -7.51 1.40
C MET A 198 -15.98 -6.46 0.28
N GLY A 199 -14.86 -6.16 -0.37
CA GLY A 199 -14.75 -5.13 -1.41
C GLY A 199 -14.81 -3.68 -0.92
N PHE A 200 -14.86 -3.43 0.39
CA PHE A 200 -14.77 -2.09 0.96
C PHE A 200 -13.31 -1.69 1.24
N ALA A 201 -13.06 -0.38 1.27
CA ALA A 201 -11.83 0.21 1.78
C ALA A 201 -12.14 1.46 2.61
N ALA A 202 -11.17 1.92 3.42
CA ALA A 202 -11.30 3.07 4.33
C ALA A 202 -10.21 4.13 4.10
#